data_AF-A0A4U0SQR1-F1
#
_entry.id   AF-A0A4U0SQR1-F1
#
_cell.length_a   1.000
_cell.length_b   1.000
_cell.length_c   1.000
_cell.angle_alpha   90.00
_cell.angle_beta   90.00
_cell.angle_gamma   90.00
#
_symmetry.space_group_name_H-M   'P 1'
#
loop_
_entity.id
_entity.type
_entity.pdbx_description
1 polymer ?
#
loop_
_entity_poly.entity_id
_entity_poly.type
_entity_poly.pdbx_seq_one_letter_code
_entity_poly.pdbx_strand_id
1 'polypeptide(L)'
;MSKHRRGVPGPRPELTPGGEAEPGGRSAVWARFAAPVVRLARRVRWEYPRPGRTGVRRFVPSWRQVLSLFLFATVSLTLAVGIAYAYTGIPKDLNAFATQQDNVYYWADGTEMARTGQVNRQDLPLDKVPEGVQWAVLAAENATFYTDSGVSLKGISRAVLRMGSGGDTPPGIRDAPAAAAG
;
A
#
# COMPACT_ATOMS: atom_id res chain seq x y z
N MET A 1 67.63 67.30 -20.58
CA MET A 1 66.31 67.97 -20.62
C MET A 1 65.30 67.00 -21.25
N SER A 2 64.61 66.18 -20.46
CA SER A 2 63.43 65.42 -20.92
C SER A 2 62.42 65.30 -19.78
N LYS A 3 61.19 65.75 -20.03
CA LYS A 3 60.06 65.68 -19.10
C LYS A 3 59.27 64.42 -19.42
N HIS A 4 59.29 63.43 -18.54
CA HIS A 4 58.31 62.35 -18.58
C HIS A 4 57.02 62.80 -17.90
N ARG A 5 55.91 62.81 -18.66
CA ARG A 5 54.56 63.03 -18.16
C ARG A 5 53.77 61.72 -18.12
N ARG A 6 53.06 61.57 -17.00
CA ARG A 6 51.72 60.98 -16.79
C ARG A 6 51.51 59.47 -16.70
N GLY A 7 50.87 59.08 -15.60
CA GLY A 7 49.74 58.16 -15.57
C GLY A 7 48.84 58.52 -14.38
N VAL A 8 47.60 58.95 -14.63
CA VAL A 8 46.56 59.18 -13.61
C VAL A 8 45.77 57.87 -13.47
N PRO A 9 45.50 57.34 -12.26
CA PRO A 9 44.66 56.15 -12.13
C PRO A 9 43.19 56.50 -12.41
N GLY A 10 42.54 55.75 -13.31
CA GLY A 10 41.10 55.86 -13.55
C GLY A 10 40.27 55.37 -12.36
N PRO A 11 39.00 55.82 -12.22
CA PRO A 11 38.11 55.39 -11.14
C PRO A 11 37.77 53.90 -11.28
N ARG A 12 37.77 53.18 -10.15
CA ARG A 12 37.43 51.76 -10.06
C ARG A 12 35.92 51.56 -10.34
N PRO A 13 35.51 50.49 -11.04
CA PRO A 13 34.09 50.18 -11.21
C PRO A 13 33.46 49.86 -9.86
N GLU A 14 32.43 50.62 -9.52
CA GLU A 14 31.58 50.42 -8.36
C GLU A 14 30.74 49.16 -8.59
N LEU A 15 30.94 48.14 -7.75
CA LEU A 15 30.13 46.92 -7.76
C LEU A 15 28.73 47.28 -7.26
N THR A 16 27.79 47.53 -8.17
CA THR A 16 26.37 47.60 -7.84
C THR A 16 25.96 46.24 -7.23
N PRO A 17 25.39 46.19 -6.02
CA PRO A 17 24.85 44.95 -5.50
C PRO A 17 23.72 44.49 -6.42
N GLY A 18 23.84 43.25 -6.90
CA GLY A 18 22.92 42.64 -7.85
C GLY A 18 21.47 42.75 -7.41
N GLY A 19 20.61 42.97 -8.40
CA GLY A 19 19.17 43.04 -8.23
C GLY A 19 18.62 41.87 -7.43
N GLU A 20 17.86 42.21 -6.40
CA GLU A 20 17.06 41.27 -5.64
C GLU A 20 16.06 40.62 -6.60
N ALA A 21 16.25 39.33 -6.86
CA ALA A 21 15.32 38.54 -7.65
C ALA A 21 13.98 38.46 -6.89
N GLU A 22 12.99 39.21 -7.36
CA GLU A 22 11.59 39.11 -6.94
C GLU A 22 11.16 37.63 -6.91
N PRO A 23 10.77 37.09 -5.73
CA PRO A 23 10.39 35.70 -5.62
C PRO A 23 9.03 35.51 -6.27
N GLY A 24 9.02 35.06 -7.53
CA GLY A 24 7.82 34.85 -8.34
C GLY A 24 6.72 34.07 -7.60
N GLY A 25 5.46 34.40 -7.90
CA GLY A 25 4.25 34.09 -7.11
C GLY A 25 3.99 32.63 -6.71
N ARG A 26 4.69 31.65 -7.28
CA ARG A 26 4.67 30.25 -6.80
C ARG A 26 5.27 30.13 -5.40
N SER A 27 6.32 30.90 -5.11
CA SER A 27 6.97 30.96 -3.79
C SER A 27 6.04 31.53 -2.72
N ALA A 28 5.22 32.52 -3.08
CA ALA A 28 4.24 33.14 -2.19
C ALA A 28 3.11 32.18 -1.78
N VAL A 29 2.64 31.33 -2.71
CA VAL A 29 1.63 30.30 -2.42
C VAL A 29 2.20 29.25 -1.46
N TRP A 30 3.39 28.71 -1.73
CA TRP A 30 4.05 27.76 -0.84
C TRP A 30 4.38 28.36 0.52
N ALA A 31 4.79 29.63 0.57
CA ALA A 31 5.05 30.35 1.81
C ALA A 31 3.81 30.45 2.70
N ARG A 32 2.61 30.63 2.11
CA ARG A 32 1.34 30.69 2.86
C ARG A 32 1.00 29.37 3.55
N PHE A 33 1.25 28.24 2.90
CA PHE A 33 1.02 26.91 3.48
C PHE A 33 2.13 26.49 4.45
N ALA A 34 3.38 26.86 4.18
CA ALA A 34 4.53 26.51 5.02
C ALA A 34 4.65 27.39 6.28
N ALA A 35 4.24 28.66 6.23
CA ALA A 35 4.34 29.60 7.35
C ALA A 35 3.73 29.10 8.68
N PRO A 36 2.50 28.54 8.73
CA PRO A 36 1.94 28.02 9.98
C PRO A 36 2.72 26.80 10.50
N VAL A 37 3.15 25.90 9.60
CA VAL A 37 3.93 24.70 9.95
C VAL A 37 5.30 25.09 10.51
N VAL A 38 5.99 26.03 9.86
CA VAL A 38 7.30 26.53 10.31
C VAL A 38 7.18 27.26 11.65
N ARG A 39 6.12 28.07 11.84
CA ARG A 39 5.88 28.76 13.12
C ARG A 39 5.60 27.76 14.25
N LEU A 40 4.85 26.70 13.97
CA LEU A 40 4.59 25.63 14.94
C LEU A 40 5.87 24.84 15.24
N ALA A 41 6.62 24.45 14.22
CA ALA A 41 7.88 23.71 14.36
C ALA A 41 8.90 24.46 15.22
N ARG A 42 9.00 25.80 15.08
CA ARG A 42 9.87 26.64 15.93
C ARG A 42 9.46 26.67 17.41
N ARG A 43 8.19 26.39 17.73
CA ARG A 43 7.70 26.29 19.12
C ARG A 43 7.88 24.91 19.72
N VAL A 44 8.07 23.88 18.90
CA VAL A 44 8.37 22.53 19.38
C VAL A 44 9.83 22.49 19.79
N ARG A 45 10.09 22.79 21.07
CA ARG A 45 11.39 22.50 21.66
C ARG A 45 11.45 21.00 21.96
N TRP A 46 12.37 20.32 21.30
CA TRP A 46 12.65 18.92 21.54
C TRP A 46 13.55 18.83 22.77
N GLU A 47 12.98 19.05 23.97
CA GLU A 47 13.71 18.83 25.22
C GLU A 47 13.90 17.32 25.43
N TYR A 48 14.97 16.81 24.84
CA TYR A 48 15.45 15.44 24.98
C TYR A 48 16.99 15.47 24.97
N PRO A 49 17.69 14.83 25.93
CA PRO A 49 17.20 14.11 27.11
C PRO A 49 16.44 15.01 28.11
N ARG A 50 15.48 14.44 28.87
CA ARG A 50 14.59 15.25 29.74
C ARG A 50 15.38 15.93 30.88
N PRO A 51 15.34 17.27 31.00
CA PRO A 51 15.96 17.99 32.12
C PRO A 51 15.30 17.63 33.45
N GLY A 52 16.07 17.58 34.54
CA GLY A 52 15.55 17.34 35.90
C GLY A 52 15.33 15.87 36.28
N ARG A 53 15.75 14.91 35.44
CA ARG A 53 15.77 13.48 35.79
C ARG A 53 17.19 12.92 35.71
N THR A 54 17.59 12.17 36.73
CA THR A 54 18.90 11.49 36.80
C THR A 54 18.81 10.06 36.26
N GLY A 55 19.94 9.51 35.82
CA GLY A 55 20.05 8.13 35.32
C GLY A 55 19.30 7.86 34.00
N VAL A 56 18.91 6.61 33.78
CA VAL A 56 18.29 6.13 32.53
C VAL A 56 16.93 6.77 32.23
N ARG A 57 16.24 7.30 33.25
CA ARG A 57 14.91 7.94 33.11
C ARG A 57 14.94 9.24 32.30
N ARG A 58 16.13 9.83 32.08
CA ARG A 58 16.30 11.00 31.19
C ARG A 58 16.09 10.67 29.72
N PHE A 59 16.27 9.40 29.33
CA PHE A 59 16.10 8.89 27.97
C PHE A 59 14.71 8.33 27.70
N VAL A 60 13.74 8.47 28.61
CA VAL A 60 12.38 8.01 28.36
C VAL A 60 11.63 9.09 27.57
N PRO A 61 11.16 8.82 26.33
CA PRO A 61 10.45 9.80 25.51
C PRO A 61 9.19 10.31 26.20
N SER A 62 8.88 11.60 26.05
CA SER A 62 7.63 12.18 26.55
C SER A 62 6.42 11.65 25.78
N TRP A 63 5.24 11.65 26.41
CA TRP A 63 4.00 11.29 25.72
C TRP A 63 3.78 12.14 24.46
N ARG A 64 4.20 13.42 24.47
CA ARG A 64 4.18 14.29 23.30
C ARG A 64 5.10 13.77 22.18
N GLN A 65 6.31 13.33 22.50
CA GLN A 65 7.24 12.74 21.52
C GLN A 65 6.74 11.41 20.98
N VAL A 66 6.17 10.54 21.84
CA VAL A 66 5.57 9.27 21.41
C VAL A 66 4.40 9.53 20.46
N LEU A 67 3.51 10.47 20.82
CA LEU A 67 2.37 10.83 19.97
C LEU A 67 2.81 11.45 18.64
N SER A 68 3.81 12.36 18.67
CA SER A 68 4.36 12.94 17.44
C SER A 68 4.99 11.88 16.53
N LEU A 69 5.76 10.94 17.09
CA LEU A 69 6.36 9.84 16.33
C LEU A 69 5.28 8.92 15.75
N PHE A 70 4.26 8.59 16.53
CA PHE A 70 3.13 7.76 16.09
C PHE A 70 2.38 8.40 14.92
N LEU A 71 2.04 9.68 15.03
CA LEU A 71 1.35 10.41 13.96
C LEU A 71 2.22 10.53 12.71
N PHE A 72 3.51 10.84 12.88
CA PHE A 72 4.46 10.90 11.76
C PHE A 72 4.57 9.55 11.04
N ALA A 73 4.72 8.45 11.79
CA ALA A 73 4.78 7.11 11.22
C ALA A 73 3.49 6.74 10.47
N THR A 74 2.32 7.09 11.02
CA THR A 74 1.02 6.82 10.40
C THR A 74 0.85 7.57 9.08
N VAL A 75 1.19 8.87 9.06
CA VAL A 75 1.11 9.70 7.85
C VAL A 75 2.11 9.20 6.80
N SER A 76 3.34 8.89 7.22
CA SER A 76 4.39 8.36 6.34
C SER A 76 3.98 7.02 5.71
N LEU A 77 3.44 6.10 6.51
CA LEU A 77 2.97 4.80 6.03
C LEU A 77 1.80 4.95 5.04
N THR A 78 0.82 5.78 5.36
CA THR A 78 -0.32 6.05 4.48
C THR A 78 0.14 6.62 3.14
N LEU A 79 1.08 7.55 3.16
CA LEU A 79 1.65 8.13 1.95
C LEU A 79 2.43 7.08 1.14
N ALA A 80 3.25 6.26 1.81
CA ALA A 80 4.02 5.20 1.15
C ALA A 80 3.10 4.18 0.47
N VAL A 81 2.02 3.76 1.14
CA VAL A 81 1.01 2.86 0.56
C VAL A 81 0.28 3.54 -0.60
N GLY A 82 -0.10 4.82 -0.46
CA GLY A 82 -0.76 5.56 -1.54
C GLY A 82 0.12 5.70 -2.79
N ILE A 83 1.42 5.95 -2.60
CA ILE A 83 2.41 5.97 -3.69
C ILE A 83 2.52 4.56 -4.30
N ALA A 84 2.75 3.53 -3.48
CA ALA A 84 2.86 2.16 -3.97
C ALA A 84 1.63 1.77 -4.79
N TYR A 85 0.42 2.06 -4.28
CA TYR A 85 -0.84 1.82 -4.99
C TYR A 85 -0.91 2.56 -6.33
N ALA A 86 -0.56 3.85 -6.37
CA ALA A 86 -0.58 4.64 -7.59
C ALA A 86 0.45 4.16 -8.64
N TYR A 87 1.57 3.60 -8.20
CA TYR A 87 2.61 3.02 -9.07
C TYR A 87 2.38 1.55 -9.40
N THR A 88 1.47 0.87 -8.69
CA THR A 88 1.13 -0.52 -8.98
C THR A 88 0.22 -0.53 -10.21
N GLY A 89 0.80 -0.83 -11.37
CA GLY A 89 0.04 -1.01 -12.59
C GLY A 89 -0.92 -2.19 -12.44
N ILE A 90 -2.21 -1.95 -12.68
CA ILE A 90 -3.20 -3.02 -12.78
C ILE A 90 -2.86 -3.84 -14.03
N PRO A 91 -2.58 -5.16 -13.91
CA PRO A 91 -2.41 -6.02 -15.07
C PRO A 91 -3.67 -5.94 -15.93
N LYS A 92 -3.53 -5.56 -17.20
CA LYS A 92 -4.66 -5.52 -18.16
C LYS A 92 -5.27 -6.90 -18.40
N ASP A 93 -4.56 -7.95 -18.00
CA ASP A 93 -4.91 -9.35 -18.22
C ASP A 93 -5.70 -9.98 -17.05
N LEU A 94 -6.11 -9.21 -16.03
CA LEU A 94 -7.00 -9.71 -14.97
C LEU A 94 -8.34 -10.24 -15.52
N ASN A 95 -8.81 -9.69 -16.65
CA ASN A 95 -9.98 -10.21 -17.33
C ASN A 95 -9.71 -11.48 -18.13
N ALA A 96 -8.48 -11.74 -18.58
CA ALA A 96 -8.18 -12.91 -19.42
C ALA A 96 -8.36 -14.24 -18.67
N PHE A 97 -8.11 -14.24 -17.35
CA PHE A 97 -8.39 -15.40 -16.49
C PHE A 97 -9.86 -15.51 -16.07
N ALA A 98 -10.60 -14.38 -16.03
CA ALA A 98 -12.01 -14.35 -15.64
C ALA A 98 -12.97 -14.61 -16.82
N THR A 99 -12.55 -14.34 -18.06
CA THR A 99 -13.33 -14.55 -19.30
C THR A 99 -12.86 -15.75 -20.12
N GLN A 100 -12.06 -16.64 -19.54
CA GLN A 100 -11.66 -17.88 -20.21
C GLN A 100 -12.86 -18.86 -20.21
N GLN A 101 -13.85 -18.56 -21.05
CA GLN A 101 -14.97 -19.44 -21.37
C GLN A 101 -14.57 -20.32 -22.56
N ASP A 102 -14.77 -21.63 -22.43
CA ASP A 102 -14.62 -22.57 -23.54
C ASP A 102 -15.76 -22.32 -24.53
N ASN A 103 -15.42 -21.92 -25.76
CA ASN A 103 -16.42 -21.82 -26.83
C ASN A 103 -16.74 -23.23 -27.32
N VAL A 104 -17.97 -23.70 -27.05
CA VAL A 104 -18.51 -24.91 -27.66
C VAL A 104 -19.23 -24.52 -28.94
N TYR A 105 -18.74 -25.00 -30.08
CA TYR A 105 -19.35 -24.78 -31.39
C TYR A 105 -20.37 -25.89 -31.64
N TYR A 106 -21.57 -25.54 -32.10
CA TYR A 106 -22.65 -26.49 -32.42
C TYR A 106 -22.96 -26.48 -33.92
N TRP A 107 -23.36 -27.62 -34.46
CA TRP A 107 -23.95 -27.77 -35.79
C TRP A 107 -25.39 -27.25 -35.83
N ALA A 108 -25.95 -27.06 -37.03
CA ALA A 108 -27.32 -26.55 -37.23
C ALA A 108 -28.42 -27.49 -36.68
N ASP A 109 -28.08 -28.75 -36.42
CA ASP A 109 -28.93 -29.77 -35.80
C ASP A 109 -28.77 -29.83 -34.25
N GLY A 110 -27.91 -28.99 -33.68
CA GLY A 110 -27.64 -28.93 -32.24
C GLY A 110 -26.56 -29.90 -31.74
N THR A 111 -25.92 -30.68 -32.62
CA THR A 111 -24.81 -31.57 -32.23
C THR A 111 -23.50 -30.80 -32.01
N GLU A 112 -22.64 -31.25 -31.10
CA GLU A 112 -21.37 -30.58 -30.78
C GLU A 112 -20.35 -30.75 -31.93
N MET A 113 -19.82 -29.64 -32.44
CA MET A 113 -18.87 -29.60 -33.56
C MET A 113 -17.42 -29.63 -33.08
N ALA A 114 -17.08 -28.74 -32.14
CA ALA A 114 -15.74 -28.65 -31.59
C ALA A 114 -15.75 -27.90 -30.26
N ARG A 115 -14.81 -28.26 -29.39
CA ARG A 115 -14.55 -27.63 -28.09
C ARG A 115 -13.08 -27.23 -28.04
N THR A 116 -12.81 -25.97 -27.70
CA THR A 116 -11.44 -25.46 -27.53
C THR A 116 -11.24 -25.07 -26.07
N GLY A 117 -10.29 -25.73 -25.41
CA GLY A 117 -9.94 -25.53 -24.00
C GLY A 117 -9.16 -26.73 -23.43
N GLN A 118 -8.25 -26.52 -22.46
CA GLN A 118 -7.53 -27.63 -21.80
C GLN A 118 -8.39 -28.37 -20.76
N VAL A 119 -9.57 -27.85 -20.44
CA VAL A 119 -10.48 -28.37 -19.42
C VAL A 119 -11.89 -28.28 -19.99
N ASN A 120 -12.76 -29.26 -19.71
CA ASN A 120 -14.16 -29.19 -20.15
C ASN A 120 -14.97 -28.37 -19.14
N ARG A 121 -15.15 -27.06 -19.39
CA ARG A 121 -16.06 -26.23 -18.60
C ARG A 121 -17.28 -25.81 -19.43
N GLN A 122 -18.45 -25.84 -18.81
CA GLN A 122 -19.70 -25.36 -19.40
C GLN A 122 -20.39 -24.46 -18.38
N ASP A 123 -20.67 -23.22 -18.76
CA ASP A 123 -21.40 -22.30 -17.89
C ASP A 123 -22.89 -22.64 -17.93
N LEU A 124 -23.37 -23.23 -16.84
CA LEU A 124 -24.77 -23.55 -16.64
C LEU A 124 -25.34 -22.59 -15.58
N PRO A 125 -26.45 -21.88 -15.86
CA PRO A 125 -27.09 -21.08 -14.83
C PRO A 125 -27.66 -21.97 -13.72
N LEU A 126 -27.67 -21.47 -12.48
CA LEU A 126 -27.95 -22.28 -11.28
C LEU A 126 -29.35 -22.92 -11.29
N ASP A 127 -30.31 -22.30 -11.98
CA ASP A 127 -31.68 -22.80 -12.18
C ASP A 127 -31.74 -24.10 -13.01
N LYS A 128 -30.69 -24.42 -13.76
CA LYS A 128 -30.57 -25.66 -14.54
C LYS A 128 -29.95 -26.81 -13.73
N VAL A 129 -29.46 -26.55 -12.52
CA VAL A 129 -28.88 -27.56 -11.63
C VAL A 129 -30.00 -28.11 -10.74
N PRO A 130 -30.22 -29.44 -10.67
CA PRO A 130 -31.22 -30.03 -9.78
C PRO A 130 -30.98 -29.64 -8.33
N GLU A 131 -32.05 -29.28 -7.61
CA GLU A 131 -31.96 -28.78 -6.23
C GLU A 131 -31.22 -29.75 -5.29
N GLY A 132 -31.45 -31.06 -5.44
CA GLY A 132 -30.76 -32.09 -4.66
C GLY A 132 -29.24 -32.12 -4.88
N VAL A 133 -28.76 -31.78 -6.08
CA VAL A 133 -27.32 -31.65 -6.38
C VAL A 133 -26.76 -30.39 -5.74
N GLN A 134 -27.52 -29.28 -5.80
CA GLN A 134 -27.12 -28.03 -5.13
C GLN A 134 -26.95 -28.25 -3.63
N TRP A 135 -27.94 -28.87 -2.97
CA TRP A 135 -27.88 -29.17 -1.54
C TRP A 135 -26.79 -30.20 -1.20
N ALA A 136 -26.54 -31.20 -2.05
CA ALA A 136 -25.49 -32.19 -1.80
C ALA A 136 -24.08 -31.56 -1.82
N VAL A 137 -23.80 -30.70 -2.81
CA VAL A 137 -22.53 -29.97 -2.88
C VAL A 137 -22.43 -28.97 -1.73
N LEU A 138 -23.52 -28.27 -1.42
CA LEU A 138 -23.56 -27.32 -0.30
C LEU A 138 -23.30 -28.02 1.03
N ALA A 139 -23.91 -29.19 1.26
CA ALA A 139 -23.71 -29.96 2.48
C ALA A 139 -22.29 -30.56 2.58
N ALA A 140 -21.70 -30.96 1.45
CA ALA A 140 -20.34 -31.50 1.39
C ALA A 140 -19.27 -30.42 1.69
N GLU A 141 -19.47 -29.19 1.21
CA GLU A 141 -18.51 -28.10 1.37
C GLU A 141 -18.78 -27.26 2.65
N ASN A 142 -20.02 -26.82 2.85
CA ASN A 142 -20.45 -26.07 4.03
C ASN A 142 -21.98 -26.14 4.23
N ALA A 143 -22.45 -27.08 5.05
CA ALA A 143 -23.88 -27.25 5.33
C ALA A 143 -24.58 -26.00 5.91
N THR A 144 -23.83 -25.06 6.50
CA THR A 144 -24.35 -23.81 7.07
C THR A 144 -24.20 -22.61 6.15
N PHE A 145 -23.86 -22.80 4.87
CA PHE A 145 -23.51 -21.72 3.93
C PHE A 145 -24.48 -20.54 3.90
N TYR A 146 -25.81 -20.79 3.89
CA TYR A 146 -26.81 -19.72 3.86
C TYR A 146 -27.04 -19.01 5.20
N THR A 147 -26.61 -19.63 6.30
CA THR A 147 -26.84 -19.15 7.67
C THR A 147 -25.58 -18.64 8.35
N ASP A 148 -24.40 -18.95 7.81
CA ASP A 148 -23.13 -18.54 8.38
C ASP A 148 -22.86 -17.07 8.03
N SER A 149 -22.48 -16.32 9.06
CA SER A 149 -21.84 -15.03 8.84
C SER A 149 -20.48 -15.34 8.20
N GLY A 150 -20.34 -15.13 6.89
CA GLY A 150 -19.11 -15.45 6.11
C GLY A 150 -17.79 -14.86 6.66
N VAL A 151 -17.85 -14.14 7.79
CA VAL A 151 -16.74 -13.72 8.63
C VAL A 151 -16.99 -14.13 10.08
N SER A 152 -16.24 -15.12 10.58
CA SER A 152 -16.29 -15.52 12.00
C SER A 152 -15.39 -14.64 12.87
N LEU A 153 -15.98 -13.77 13.70
CA LEU A 153 -15.23 -12.94 14.67
C LEU A 153 -14.37 -13.79 15.61
N LYS A 154 -14.87 -14.98 15.97
CA LYS A 154 -14.15 -15.97 16.79
C LYS A 154 -12.99 -16.62 16.03
N GLY A 155 -13.11 -16.80 14.71
CA GLY A 155 -12.04 -17.26 13.84
C GLY A 155 -10.92 -16.24 13.73
N ILE A 156 -11.26 -14.97 13.47
CA ILE A 156 -10.29 -13.87 13.38
C ILE A 156 -9.55 -13.68 14.69
N SER A 157 -10.27 -13.63 15.82
CA SER A 157 -9.63 -13.46 17.14
C SER A 157 -8.67 -14.61 17.47
N ARG A 158 -9.02 -15.87 17.18
CA ARG A 158 -8.08 -17.00 17.33
C ARG A 158 -6.89 -16.93 16.38
N ALA A 159 -7.10 -16.50 15.14
CA ALA A 159 -6.02 -16.34 14.17
C ALA A 159 -5.01 -15.26 14.62
N VAL A 160 -5.51 -14.12 15.12
CA VAL A 160 -4.67 -13.04 15.68
C VAL A 160 -3.88 -13.53 16.89
N LEU A 161 -4.50 -14.28 17.80
CA LEU A 161 -3.80 -14.86 18.95
C LEU A 161 -2.69 -15.83 18.54
N ARG A 162 -2.93 -16.69 17.54
CA ARG A 162 -1.94 -17.65 17.03
C ARG A 162 -0.78 -16.97 16.28
N MET A 163 -1.10 -15.93 15.51
CA MET A 163 -0.09 -15.10 14.83
C MET A 163 0.82 -14.40 15.85
N GLY A 164 0.25 -13.88 16.94
CA GLY A 164 1.00 -13.26 18.03
C GLY A 164 1.83 -14.25 18.86
N SER A 165 1.40 -15.51 18.96
CA SER A 165 2.12 -16.56 19.71
C SER A 165 3.16 -17.33 18.87
N GLY A 166 3.40 -16.92 17.61
CA GLY A 166 4.36 -17.59 16.71
C GLY A 166 3.93 -18.99 16.28
N GLY A 167 2.62 -19.29 16.24
CA GLY A 167 2.11 -20.61 15.88
C GLY A 167 2.27 -20.90 14.38
N ASP A 168 2.84 -22.06 14.06
CA ASP A 168 2.98 -22.57 12.71
C ASP A 168 1.64 -22.59 11.97
N THR A 169 1.62 -22.01 10.76
CA THR A 169 0.52 -22.17 9.81
C THR A 169 0.43 -23.65 9.46
N PRO A 170 -0.73 -24.32 9.63
CA PRO A 170 -0.88 -25.71 9.22
C PRO A 170 -0.44 -25.87 7.76
N PRO A 171 0.44 -26.83 7.42
CA PRO A 171 0.87 -27.04 6.05
C PRO A 171 -0.37 -27.33 5.20
N GLY A 172 -0.59 -26.49 4.19
CA GLY A 172 -1.63 -26.71 3.21
C GLY A 172 -1.41 -28.06 2.54
N ILE A 173 -2.46 -28.88 2.52
CA ILE A 173 -2.60 -30.24 1.97
C ILE A 173 -1.51 -30.56 0.93
N ARG A 174 -0.36 -31.06 1.40
CA ARG A 174 0.73 -31.60 0.59
C ARG A 174 1.50 -32.69 1.33
N ASP A 175 0.82 -33.56 2.06
CA ASP A 175 1.43 -34.75 2.64
C ASP A 175 0.39 -35.87 2.72
N ALA A 176 0.04 -36.44 1.57
CA ALA A 176 -0.58 -37.77 1.54
C ALA A 176 0.57 -38.79 1.56
N PRO A 177 0.76 -39.59 2.63
CA PRO A 177 1.75 -40.65 2.61
C PRO A 177 1.32 -41.74 1.63
N ALA A 178 2.15 -41.98 0.63
CA ALA A 178 2.11 -43.19 -0.18
C ALA A 178 2.50 -44.39 0.70
N ALA A 179 1.50 -45.11 1.19
CA ALA A 179 1.61 -46.43 1.84
C ALA A 179 0.20 -47.06 1.79
N ALA A 180 -0.04 -48.32 1.49
CA ALA A 180 0.78 -49.46 1.11
C ALA A 180 -0.25 -50.47 0.56
N ALA A 181 -0.15 -50.83 -0.71
CA ALA A 181 -0.89 -51.95 -1.27
C ALA A 181 0.00 -53.19 -1.14
N GLY A 182 -0.33 -54.03 -0.17
CA GLY A 182 0.00 -55.45 -0.15
C GLY A 182 -1.27 -56.24 -0.41
#